data_AF-A0A1H4RPE0-F1
#
_entry.id   AF-A0A1H4RPE0-F1
#
_cell.length_a   1.000
_cell.length_b   1.000
_cell.length_c   1.000
_cell.angle_alpha   90.00
_cell.angle_beta   90.00
_cell.angle_gamma   90.00
#
_symmetry.space_group_name_H-M   'P 1'
#
loop_
_entity.id
_entity.type
_entity.pdbx_description
1 polymer ?
#
loop_
_entity_poly.entity_id
_entity_poly.type
_entity_poly.pdbx_seq_one_letter_code
_entity_poly.pdbx_strand_id
1 'polypeptide(L)'
;MDLYTPILALALIATGFAVFSVIMSAFIGPKRYNRAKLDSYECGIEPTPQPVGGGRFPVKYFITAMLFIVFDIEIIFLYPWAVHFDQMALFGLVEMVLFIATVFVAYAYVWRRGGLDWD
;
A
#
# COMPACT_ATOMS: atom_id res chain seq x y z
N MET A 1 -10.83 3.25 -30.08
CA MET A 1 -10.47 4.03 -28.87
C MET A 1 -11.32 3.55 -27.68
N ASP A 2 -11.60 2.24 -27.59
CA ASP A 2 -12.78 1.76 -26.86
C ASP A 2 -12.48 0.81 -25.69
N LEU A 3 -11.20 0.45 -25.48
CA LEU A 3 -10.82 -0.48 -24.40
C LEU A 3 -10.68 0.22 -23.04
N TYR A 4 -10.14 1.44 -23.02
CA TYR A 4 -9.89 2.19 -21.79
C TYR A 4 -11.04 3.14 -21.41
N THR A 5 -11.96 3.43 -22.33
CA THR A 5 -13.09 4.33 -22.07
C THR A 5 -14.02 3.82 -20.96
N PRO A 6 -14.34 2.51 -20.84
CA PRO A 6 -15.16 2.03 -19.72
C PRO A 6 -14.44 2.14 -18.38
N ILE A 7 -13.13 1.93 -18.35
CA ILE A 7 -12.30 2.03 -17.14
C ILE A 7 -12.29 3.47 -16.63
N LEU A 8 -12.04 4.44 -17.52
CA LEU A 8 -12.06 5.86 -17.19
C LEU A 8 -13.45 6.32 -16.76
N ALA A 9 -14.50 5.87 -17.45
CA ALA A 9 -15.88 6.20 -17.08
C ALA A 9 -16.22 5.66 -15.68
N LEU A 10 -15.86 4.41 -15.38
CA LEU A 10 -16.09 3.81 -14.07
C LEU A 10 -15.32 4.55 -12.97
N ALA A 11 -14.04 4.88 -13.20
CA ALA A 11 -13.22 5.63 -12.26
C ALA A 11 -13.85 7.00 -11.96
N LEU A 12 -14.30 7.73 -12.99
CA LEU A 12 -14.97 9.02 -12.83
C LEU A 12 -16.28 8.90 -12.07
N ILE A 13 -17.11 7.90 -12.36
CA ILE A 13 -18.38 7.68 -11.65
C ILE A 13 -18.10 7.33 -10.18
N ALA A 14 -17.14 6.45 -9.90
CA ALA A 14 -16.77 6.04 -8.55
C ALA A 14 -16.23 7.22 -7.72
N THR A 15 -15.28 7.98 -8.27
CA THR A 15 -14.75 9.18 -7.64
C THR A 15 -15.83 10.24 -7.47
N GLY A 16 -16.65 10.47 -8.49
CA GLY A 16 -17.78 11.41 -8.44
C GLY A 16 -18.78 11.06 -7.35
N PHE A 17 -19.14 9.78 -7.22
CA PHE A 17 -20.02 9.29 -6.16
C PHE A 17 -19.41 9.49 -4.76
N ALA A 18 -18.13 9.15 -4.58
CA ALA A 18 -17.44 9.34 -3.30
C ALA A 18 -17.39 10.81 -2.89
N VAL A 19 -16.99 11.70 -3.81
CA VAL A 19 -16.94 13.15 -3.57
C VAL A 19 -18.33 13.71 -3.30
N PHE A 20 -19.32 13.34 -4.11
CA PHE A 20 -20.72 13.76 -3.92
C PHE A 20 -21.25 13.32 -2.56
N SER A 21 -20.99 12.08 -2.15
CA SER A 21 -21.43 11.54 -0.86
C SER A 21 -20.82 12.32 0.31
N VAL A 22 -19.52 12.59 0.29
CA VAL A 22 -18.84 13.39 1.31
C VAL A 22 -19.42 14.81 1.36
N ILE A 23 -19.58 15.47 0.21
CA ILE A 23 -20.17 16.82 0.13
C ILE A 23 -21.60 16.84 0.68
N MET A 24 -22.45 15.91 0.25
CA MET A 24 -23.83 15.82 0.71
C MET A 24 -23.92 15.54 2.21
N SER A 25 -23.05 14.69 2.75
CA SER A 25 -22.99 14.42 4.19
C SER A 25 -22.70 15.69 5.00
N ALA A 26 -21.83 16.57 4.49
CA ALA A 26 -21.49 17.84 5.14
C ALA A 26 -22.64 18.87 5.08
N PHE A 27 -23.52 18.78 4.09
CA PHE A 27 -24.69 19.65 3.94
C PHE A 27 -25.93 19.15 4.72
N ILE A 28 -26.20 17.84 4.70
CA ILE A 28 -27.39 17.23 5.32
C ILE A 28 -27.18 17.03 6.84
N GLY A 29 -25.94 16.78 7.29
CA GLY A 29 -25.64 16.45 8.67
C GLY A 29 -25.88 17.60 9.67
N PRO A 30 -26.35 17.32 10.90
CA PRO A 30 -26.53 18.34 11.92
C PRO A 30 -25.19 18.90 12.39
N LYS A 31 -24.98 20.21 12.20
CA LYS A 31 -23.76 20.93 12.57
C LYS A 31 -23.72 21.26 14.06
N ARG A 32 -23.47 20.24 14.90
CA ARG A 32 -23.33 20.39 16.36
C ARG A 32 -21.87 20.31 16.79
N TYR A 33 -21.17 21.43 16.68
CA TYR A 33 -19.78 21.56 17.13
C TYR A 33 -19.72 21.68 18.67
N ASN A 34 -18.83 20.92 19.30
CA ASN A 34 -18.53 21.00 20.72
C ASN A 34 -17.01 20.77 20.85
N ARG A 35 -16.35 21.51 21.76
CA ARG A 35 -14.91 21.35 22.03
C ARG A 35 -14.56 19.87 22.27
N ALA A 36 -15.34 19.17 23.10
CA ALA A 36 -15.11 17.75 23.39
C ALA A 36 -15.31 16.81 22.19
N LYS A 37 -16.06 17.21 21.15
CA LYS A 37 -16.22 16.41 19.92
C LYS A 37 -15.09 16.61 18.90
N LEU A 38 -14.41 17.74 18.99
CA LEU A 38 -13.31 18.12 18.09
C LEU A 38 -11.94 17.78 18.70
N ASP A 39 -11.92 17.40 19.98
CA ASP A 39 -10.72 17.00 20.68
C ASP A 39 -10.27 15.60 20.26
N SER A 40 -8.98 15.31 20.43
CA SER A 40 -8.44 13.99 20.14
C SER A 40 -8.96 12.97 21.14
N TYR A 41 -9.24 11.75 20.68
CA TYR A 41 -9.81 10.72 21.52
C TYR A 41 -8.76 10.12 22.47
N GLU A 42 -8.90 10.40 23.77
CA GLU A 42 -8.16 9.71 24.86
C GLU A 42 -9.05 9.46 26.09
N CYS A 43 -10.33 9.09 25.89
CA CYS A 43 -11.28 8.78 26.98
C CYS A 43 -11.40 9.88 28.06
N GLY A 44 -11.20 11.15 27.71
CA GLY A 44 -11.26 12.28 28.65
C GLY A 44 -9.95 12.62 29.36
N ILE A 45 -8.85 11.91 29.05
CA ILE A 45 -7.49 12.33 29.40
C ILE A 45 -7.01 13.31 28.32
N GLU A 46 -6.32 14.38 28.72
CA GLU A 46 -5.71 15.29 27.73
C GLU A 46 -4.64 14.53 26.95
N PRO A 47 -4.65 14.61 25.60
CA PRO A 47 -3.70 13.90 24.78
C PRO A 47 -2.28 14.12 25.24
N THR A 48 -1.52 13.05 25.41
CA THR A 48 -0.10 13.18 25.78
C THR A 48 0.57 14.07 24.73
N PRO A 49 1.17 15.22 25.11
CA PRO A 49 1.80 16.10 24.15
C PRO A 49 2.83 15.32 23.35
N GLN A 50 2.68 15.31 22.02
CA GLN A 50 3.67 14.67 21.17
C GLN A 50 5.05 15.29 21.51
N PRO A 51 6.10 14.47 21.69
CA PRO A 51 7.44 14.97 21.98
C PRO A 51 7.82 16.07 20.99
N VAL A 52 8.50 17.12 21.44
CA VAL A 52 8.94 18.23 20.57
C VAL A 52 9.76 17.65 19.41
N GLY A 53 9.17 17.60 18.21
CA GLY A 53 9.72 16.93 17.02
C GLY A 53 8.91 15.75 16.45
N GLY A 54 7.81 15.34 17.09
CA GLY A 54 7.06 14.15 16.75
C GLY A 54 7.87 12.90 17.10
N GLY A 55 7.40 12.08 18.03
CA GLY A 55 8.13 10.87 18.44
C GLY A 55 8.60 10.04 17.24
N ARG A 56 9.78 9.41 17.34
CA ARG A 56 10.28 8.53 16.28
C ARG A 56 9.40 7.30 16.20
N PHE A 57 8.78 7.07 15.06
CA PHE A 57 8.09 5.81 14.79
C PHE A 57 9.10 4.67 14.65
N PRO A 58 8.75 3.44 15.05
CA PRO A 58 9.58 2.27 14.87
C PRO A 58 10.08 2.11 13.43
N VAL A 59 11.37 1.81 13.25
CA VAL A 59 12.01 1.64 11.93
C VAL A 59 11.46 0.42 11.17
N LYS A 60 10.77 -0.51 11.86
CA LYS A 60 10.15 -1.70 11.25
C LYS A 60 9.23 -1.37 10.06
N TYR A 61 8.46 -0.28 10.13
CA TYR A 61 7.63 0.17 9.00
C TYR A 61 8.44 0.52 7.75
N PHE A 62 9.62 1.12 7.92
CA PHE A 62 10.51 1.46 6.82
C PHE A 62 11.09 0.21 6.16
N ILE A 63 11.54 -0.77 6.96
CA ILE A 63 12.11 -2.02 6.44
C ILE A 63 11.03 -2.78 5.65
N THR A 64 9.80 -2.87 6.17
CA THR A 64 8.68 -3.50 5.46
C THR A 64 8.34 -2.78 4.16
N ALA A 65 8.26 -1.45 4.16
CA ALA A 65 7.96 -0.68 2.95
C ALA A 65 9.07 -0.81 1.89
N MET A 66 10.34 -0.79 2.30
CA MET A 66 11.47 -1.00 1.41
C MET A 66 11.44 -2.40 0.79
N LEU A 67 11.16 -3.43 1.58
CA LEU A 67 11.03 -4.80 1.09
C LEU A 67 9.88 -4.95 0.10
N PHE A 68 8.74 -4.30 0.37
CA PHE A 68 7.60 -4.27 -0.54
C PHE A 68 7.95 -3.64 -1.89
N ILE A 69 8.68 -2.53 -1.92
CA ILE A 69 9.11 -1.88 -3.17
C ILE A 69 10.01 -2.80 -3.99
N VAL A 70 10.97 -3.48 -3.34
CA VAL A 70 11.86 -4.43 -4.03
C VAL A 70 11.06 -5.59 -4.62
N PHE A 71 10.10 -6.12 -3.86
CA PHE A 71 9.21 -7.19 -4.31
C PHE A 71 8.32 -6.77 -5.49
N ASP A 72 7.78 -5.56 -5.45
CA ASP A 72 6.94 -5.02 -6.52
C ASP A 72 7.74 -4.86 -7.82
N ILE A 73 9.01 -4.43 -7.72
CA ILE A 73 9.93 -4.37 -8.86
C ILE A 73 10.18 -5.77 -9.44
N GLU A 74 10.29 -6.81 -8.62
CA GLU A 74 10.43 -8.18 -9.12
C GLU A 74 9.21 -8.62 -9.91
N ILE A 75 7.99 -8.34 -9.42
CA ILE A 75 6.74 -8.67 -10.11
C ILE A 75 6.69 -7.97 -11.48
N ILE A 76 7.18 -6.73 -11.59
CA ILE A 76 7.27 -6.02 -12.87
C ILE A 76 8.10 -6.82 -13.89
N PHE A 77 9.15 -7.52 -13.47
CA PHE A 77 9.92 -8.42 -14.34
C PHE A 77 9.19 -9.74 -14.63
N LEU A 78 8.36 -10.22 -13.71
CA LEU A 78 7.54 -11.43 -13.93
C LEU A 78 6.44 -11.20 -14.98
N TYR A 79 5.87 -10.00 -15.10
CA TYR A 79 4.73 -9.73 -15.98
C TYR A 79 5.00 -10.00 -17.47
N PRO A 80 6.07 -9.47 -18.11
CA PRO A 80 6.34 -9.73 -19.52
C PRO A 80 6.54 -11.22 -19.81
N TRP A 81 7.21 -11.94 -18.90
CA TRP A 81 7.38 -13.38 -19.02
C TRP A 81 6.04 -14.12 -18.89
N ALA A 82 5.20 -13.75 -17.92
CA ALA A 82 3.90 -14.38 -17.72
C ALA A 82 2.97 -14.23 -18.94
N VAL A 83 3.04 -13.07 -19.62
CA VAL A 83 2.24 -12.80 -20.83
C VAL A 83 2.79 -13.51 -22.07
N HIS A 84 4.10 -13.79 -22.14
CA HIS A 84 4.77 -14.42 -23.29
C HIS A 84 5.38 -15.80 -22.96
N PHE A 85 4.81 -16.51 -21.98
CA PHE A 85 5.31 -17.80 -21.52
C PHE A 85 5.33 -18.85 -22.62
N ASP A 86 4.35 -18.80 -23.52
CA ASP A 86 4.19 -19.69 -24.68
C ASP A 86 5.35 -19.61 -25.68
N GLN A 87 5.95 -18.44 -25.86
CA GLN A 87 7.05 -18.23 -26.81
C GLN A 87 8.42 -18.64 -26.24
N MET A 88 8.59 -18.55 -24.93
CA MET A 88 9.89 -18.81 -24.26
C MET A 88 10.04 -20.25 -23.74
N ALA A 89 8.94 -21.01 -23.65
CA ALA A 89 8.88 -22.42 -23.28
C ALA A 89 9.81 -22.77 -22.10
N LEU A 90 10.64 -23.80 -22.24
CA LEU A 90 11.51 -24.30 -21.17
C LEU A 90 12.65 -23.33 -20.82
N PHE A 91 13.16 -22.58 -21.80
CA PHE A 91 14.24 -21.62 -21.58
C PHE A 91 13.79 -20.49 -20.65
N GLY A 92 12.63 -19.88 -20.95
CA GLY A 92 12.05 -18.85 -20.10
C GLY A 92 11.72 -19.38 -18.70
N LEU A 93 11.25 -20.62 -18.58
CA LEU A 93 10.99 -21.21 -17.27
C LEU A 93 12.26 -21.31 -16.41
N VAL A 94 13.38 -21.78 -16.98
CA VAL A 94 14.65 -21.93 -16.26
C VAL A 94 15.19 -20.57 -15.81
N GLU A 95 15.22 -19.59 -16.70
CA GLU A 95 15.69 -18.23 -16.38
C GLU A 95 14.87 -17.59 -15.26
N MET A 96 13.55 -17.77 -15.28
CA MET A 96 12.68 -17.18 -14.25
C MET A 96 12.78 -17.88 -12.91
N VAL A 97 12.97 -19.20 -12.90
CA VAL A 97 13.28 -19.94 -11.67
C VAL A 97 14.61 -19.47 -11.09
N LEU A 98 15.64 -19.27 -11.92
CA LEU A 98 16.93 -18.75 -11.47
C LEU A 98 16.80 -17.31 -10.94
N PHE A 99 16.05 -16.45 -11.62
CA PHE A 99 15.77 -15.09 -11.18
C PHE A 99 15.08 -15.07 -9.81
N ILE A 100 13.95 -15.78 -9.67
CA ILE A 100 13.20 -15.87 -8.42
C ILE A 100 14.08 -16.45 -7.31
N ALA A 101 14.80 -17.54 -7.57
CA ALA A 101 15.66 -18.16 -6.56
C ALA A 101 16.77 -17.21 -6.09
N THR A 102 17.39 -16.48 -7.00
CA THR A 102 18.47 -15.53 -6.67
C THR A 102 17.95 -14.39 -5.81
N VAL A 103 16.81 -13.82 -6.17
CA VAL A 103 16.25 -12.69 -5.44
C VAL A 103 15.64 -13.14 -4.10
N PHE A 104 15.07 -14.34 -4.05
CA PHE A 104 14.59 -14.98 -2.81
C PHE A 104 15.66 -15.10 -1.73
N VAL A 105 16.96 -15.19 -2.10
CA VAL A 105 18.07 -15.17 -1.13
C VAL A 105 18.06 -13.90 -0.28
N ALA A 106 17.74 -12.74 -0.88
CA ALA A 106 17.68 -11.48 -0.15
C ALA A 106 16.53 -11.48 0.88
N TYR A 107 15.35 -12.00 0.51
CA TYR A 107 14.23 -12.17 1.45
C TYR A 107 14.57 -13.13 2.58
N ALA A 108 15.14 -14.29 2.23
CA ALA A 108 15.56 -15.28 3.21
C ALA A 108 16.60 -14.71 4.20
N TYR A 109 17.51 -13.86 3.71
CA TYR A 109 18.47 -13.15 4.56
C TYR A 109 17.77 -12.19 5.52
N VAL A 110 16.88 -11.33 5.03
CA VAL A 110 16.14 -10.36 5.88
C VAL A 110 15.29 -11.09 6.91
N TRP A 111 14.60 -12.15 6.52
CA TRP A 111 13.81 -12.98 7.42
C TRP A 111 14.68 -13.62 8.50
N ARG A 112 15.81 -14.23 8.12
CA ARG A 112 16.75 -14.83 9.09
C ARG A 112 17.36 -13.80 10.05
N ARG A 113 17.42 -12.52 9.66
CA ARG A 113 17.93 -11.42 10.49
C ARG A 113 16.87 -10.78 11.39
N GLY A 114 15.64 -11.29 11.40
CA GLY A 114 14.55 -10.72 12.21
C GLY A 114 14.06 -9.38 11.69
N GLY A 115 14.34 -9.04 10.43
CA GLY A 115 13.87 -7.78 9.82
C GLY A 115 12.34 -7.70 9.66
N LEU A 116 11.66 -8.82 9.92
CA LEU A 116 10.21 -8.99 9.87
C LEU A 116 9.62 -9.33 11.24
N ASP A 117 10.36 -9.13 12.33
CA ASP A 117 9.83 -9.34 13.68
C ASP A 117 8.98 -8.13 14.10
N TRP A 118 7.75 -8.38 14.55
CA TRP A 118 6.76 -7.33 14.84
C TRP A 118 6.48 -7.12 16.33
N ASP A 119 7.01 -8.00 17.17
CA ASP A 119 6.87 -7.97 18.63
C ASP A 119 7.65 -6.81 19.29
#